data_AF-A0A7Z9JD80-F1
#
_entry.id   AF-A0A7Z9JD80-F1
#
_cell.length_a   1.000
_cell.length_b   1.000
_cell.length_c   1.000
_cell.angle_alpha   90.00
_cell.angle_beta   90.00
_cell.angle_gamma   90.00
#
_symmetry.space_group_name_H-M   'P 1'
#
loop_
_entity.id
_entity.type
_entity.pdbx_description
1 polymer ?
#
loop_
_entity_poly.entity_id
_entity_poly.type
_entity_poly.pdbx_seq_one_letter_code
_entity_poly.pdbx_strand_id
1 'polypeptide(L)'
;GIPLVTTASMATNLPCIFIRNQKKEYGTSKQLEGKLSNTDKVVIVEDIATTGGQVLEAAKTIQELGATVVSIIAVIDRCEGARENVESAGFVFDSLFTTADLGINEVSSK
;
A
#
# COMPACT_ATOMS: atom_id res chain seq x y z
N GLY A 1 7.22 -2.54 -1.57
CA GLY A 1 6.35 -2.66 -2.78
C GLY A 1 6.98 -2.77 -4.19
N ILE A 2 8.05 -2.03 -4.58
CA ILE A 2 8.39 -1.77 -6.01
C ILE A 2 8.58 -3.02 -6.90
N PRO A 3 9.39 -4.04 -6.54
CA PRO A 3 9.56 -5.22 -7.39
C PRO A 3 8.26 -6.02 -7.56
N LEU A 4 7.43 -6.06 -6.52
CA LEU A 4 6.14 -6.76 -6.52
C LEU A 4 5.16 -6.08 -7.48
N VAL A 5 4.99 -4.76 -7.39
CA VAL A 5 4.07 -4.03 -8.28
C VAL A 5 4.56 -4.05 -9.74
N THR A 6 5.89 -4.01 -9.96
CA THR A 6 6.47 -4.13 -11.31
C THR A 6 6.17 -5.48 -11.91
N THR A 7 6.36 -6.56 -11.15
CA THR A 7 6.09 -7.94 -11.62
C THR A 7 4.59 -8.17 -11.81
N ALA A 8 3.74 -7.67 -10.91
CA ALA A 8 2.29 -7.73 -11.04
C ALA A 8 1.79 -6.97 -12.28
N SER A 9 2.35 -5.78 -12.55
CA SER A 9 2.10 -5.01 -13.77
C SER A 9 2.46 -5.80 -15.02
N MET A 10 3.65 -6.41 -15.06
CA MET A 10 4.08 -7.26 -16.19
C MET A 10 3.15 -8.46 -16.39
N ALA A 11 2.73 -9.13 -15.31
CA ALA A 11 1.87 -10.30 -15.37
C ALA A 11 0.42 -9.99 -15.79
N THR A 12 -0.09 -8.81 -15.43
CA THR A 12 -1.47 -8.39 -15.69
C THR A 12 -1.62 -7.51 -16.92
N ASN A 13 -0.51 -7.04 -17.48
CA ASN A 13 -0.47 -6.02 -18.53
C ASN A 13 -1.20 -4.71 -18.14
N LEU A 14 -1.24 -4.41 -16.83
CA LEU A 14 -1.76 -3.16 -16.29
C LEU A 14 -0.62 -2.18 -16.01
N PRO A 15 -0.81 -0.86 -16.19
CA PRO A 15 0.22 0.12 -15.85
C PRO A 15 0.47 0.15 -14.33
N CYS A 16 1.71 0.46 -13.92
CA CYS A 16 2.04 0.76 -12.53
C CYS A 16 2.51 2.20 -12.35
N ILE A 17 2.32 2.72 -11.13
CA ILE A 17 2.85 3.99 -10.64
C ILE A 17 3.66 3.73 -9.37
N PHE A 18 4.56 4.66 -9.03
CA PHE A 18 5.31 4.61 -7.78
C PHE A 18 5.09 5.90 -7.00
N ILE A 19 4.75 5.75 -5.71
CA ILE A 19 4.63 6.89 -4.80
C ILE A 19 5.87 6.95 -3.91
N ARG A 20 6.49 8.12 -3.84
CA ARG A 20 7.67 8.38 -3.03
C ARG A 20 7.24 8.95 -1.68
N ASN A 21 7.62 8.30 -0.59
CA ASN A 21 7.49 8.89 0.75
C ASN A 21 8.26 10.20 0.82
N GLN A 22 7.58 11.29 1.17
CA GLN A 22 8.24 12.56 1.46
C GLN A 22 8.67 12.61 2.93
N LYS A 23 9.95 12.89 3.16
CA LYS A 23 10.37 13.65 4.34
C LYS A 23 11.24 14.82 3.88
N LYS A 24 10.74 16.02 4.17
CA LYS A 24 11.38 17.35 4.27
C LYS A 24 11.30 18.34 3.09
N GLU A 25 10.71 19.49 3.45
CA GLU A 25 11.17 20.88 3.27
C GLU A 25 11.85 21.26 1.95
N TYR A 26 11.14 22.10 1.19
CA TYR A 26 11.62 22.89 0.04
C TYR A 26 11.93 22.14 -1.26
N GLY A 27 10.89 21.98 -2.09
CA GLY A 27 11.00 21.71 -3.52
C GLY A 27 9.68 21.22 -4.11
N THR A 28 9.37 21.63 -5.35
CA THR A 28 8.25 21.13 -6.18
C THR A 28 8.50 19.68 -6.64
N SER A 29 8.79 18.79 -5.69
CA SER A 29 9.11 17.39 -5.97
C SER A 29 7.82 16.62 -6.27
N LYS A 30 7.73 16.04 -7.48
CA LYS A 30 6.64 15.15 -7.86
C LYS A 30 6.66 13.91 -6.94
N GLN A 31 5.58 13.71 -6.18
CA GLN A 31 5.41 12.56 -5.28
C GLN A 31 5.08 11.25 -6.03
N LEU A 32 4.78 11.34 -7.34
CA LEU A 32 4.35 10.22 -8.18
C LEU A 32 5.25 10.10 -9.41
N GLU A 33 5.72 8.88 -9.66
CA GLU A 33 6.37 8.47 -10.90
C GLU A 33 5.41 7.58 -11.69
N GLY A 34 5.17 7.90 -12.97
CA GLY A 34 4.22 7.21 -13.84
C GLY A 34 3.06 8.11 -14.31
N LYS A 35 2.04 7.50 -14.91
CA LYS A 35 0.83 8.20 -15.39
C LYS A 35 -0.37 7.76 -14.55
N LEU A 36 -1.08 8.74 -14.00
CA LEU A 36 -2.32 8.53 -13.24
C LEU A 36 -3.36 9.54 -13.72
N SER A 37 -4.53 9.06 -14.10
CA SER A 37 -5.73 9.86 -14.40
C SER A 37 -6.67 9.87 -13.20
N ASN A 38 -7.48 10.92 -13.07
CA ASN A 38 -8.51 11.01 -12.04
C ASN A 38 -9.67 10.00 -12.23
N THR A 39 -9.74 9.31 -13.37
CA THR A 39 -10.71 8.24 -13.60
C THR A 39 -10.17 6.86 -13.26
N ASP A 40 -8.88 6.76 -12.95
CA ASP A 40 -8.23 5.46 -12.76
C ASP A 40 -8.65 4.81 -11.44
N LYS A 41 -8.71 3.48 -11.48
CA LYS A 41 -8.89 2.62 -10.30
C LYS A 41 -7.55 1.97 -9.97
N VAL A 42 -7.10 2.14 -8.74
CA VAL A 42 -5.75 1.77 -8.30
C VAL A 42 -5.82 0.75 -7.18
N VAL A 43 -5.06 -0.33 -7.33
CA VAL A 43 -4.72 -1.25 -6.24
C VAL A 43 -3.34 -0.86 -5.73
N ILE A 44 -3.19 -0.68 -4.43
CA ILE A 44 -1.88 -0.42 -3.81
C ILE A 44 -1.30 -1.75 -3.34
N VAL A 45 -0.02 -2.00 -3.65
CA VAL A 45 0.68 -3.24 -3.26
C VAL A 45 1.83 -2.90 -2.33
N GLU A 46 1.81 -3.49 -1.14
CA GLU A 46 2.87 -3.41 -0.14
C GLU A 46 3.54 -4.76 0.11
N ASP A 47 4.82 -4.76 0.50
CA ASP A 47 5.49 -5.98 0.94
C ASP A 47 5.02 -6.40 2.34
N ILE A 48 5.25 -5.57 3.35
CA ILE A 48 4.95 -5.87 4.75
C ILE A 48 4.10 -4.75 5.35
N ALA A 49 2.94 -5.10 5.88
CA ALA A 49 2.08 -4.18 6.62
C ALA A 49 2.30 -4.36 8.14
N THR A 50 2.57 -3.25 8.83
CA THR A 50 2.60 -3.17 10.30
C THR A 50 1.39 -2.42 10.81
N THR A 51 1.47 -1.08 10.85
CA THR A 51 0.37 -0.20 11.25
C THR A 51 -0.42 0.36 10.07
N GLY A 52 0.10 0.23 8.85
CA GLY A 52 -0.54 0.76 7.63
C GLY A 52 -0.33 2.26 7.38
N GLY A 53 0.46 2.98 8.20
CA GLY A 53 0.59 4.44 8.08
C GLY A 53 1.11 4.94 6.71
N GLN A 54 2.12 4.29 6.14
CA GLN A 54 2.69 4.70 4.85
C GLN A 54 1.74 4.42 3.69
N VAL A 55 1.03 3.29 3.70
CA VAL A 55 0.09 2.93 2.64
C VAL A 55 -1.16 3.81 2.68
N LEU A 56 -1.57 4.26 3.87
CA LEU A 56 -2.63 5.26 4.04
C LEU A 56 -2.22 6.64 3.51
N GLU A 57 -0.98 7.07 3.73
CA GLU A 57 -0.46 8.32 3.15
C GLU A 57 -0.48 8.25 1.61
N ALA A 58 0.00 7.14 1.05
CA ALA A 58 -0.04 6.91 -0.40
C ALA A 58 -1.48 6.88 -0.95
N ALA A 59 -2.41 6.23 -0.26
CA ALA A 59 -3.82 6.17 -0.66
C ALA A 59 -4.46 7.57 -0.68
N LYS A 60 -4.16 8.39 0.33
CA LYS A 60 -4.59 9.79 0.40
C LYS A 60 -4.04 10.60 -0.77
N THR A 61 -2.75 10.48 -1.09
CA THR A 61 -2.16 11.16 -2.26
C THR A 61 -2.85 10.76 -3.57
N ILE A 62 -3.18 9.48 -3.76
CA ILE A 62 -3.89 8.99 -4.96
C ILE A 62 -5.29 9.62 -5.05
N GLN A 63 -6.02 9.68 -3.93
CA GLN A 63 -7.35 10.30 -3.87
C GLN A 63 -7.29 11.82 -4.09
N GLU A 64 -6.29 12.51 -3.56
CA GLU A 64 -6.08 13.96 -3.79
C GLU A 64 -5.79 14.28 -5.27
N LEU A 65 -5.22 13.33 -6.01
CA LEU A 65 -5.04 13.39 -7.46
C LEU A 65 -6.31 12.98 -8.24
N GLY A 66 -7.39 12.65 -7.54
CA GLY A 66 -8.73 12.35 -8.07
C GLY A 66 -8.98 10.88 -8.41
N ALA A 67 -7.97 10.02 -8.36
CA ALA A 67 -8.11 8.60 -8.67
C ALA A 67 -8.77 7.82 -7.51
N THR A 68 -9.31 6.64 -7.81
CA THR A 68 -10.00 5.79 -6.82
C THR A 68 -9.09 4.65 -6.37
N VAL A 69 -8.77 4.59 -5.07
CA VAL A 69 -8.12 3.41 -4.48
C VAL A 69 -9.18 2.35 -4.22
N VAL A 70 -9.08 1.19 -4.90
CA VAL A 70 -10.08 0.11 -4.78
C VAL A 70 -9.75 -0.91 -3.70
N SER A 71 -8.46 -1.15 -3.47
CA SER A 71 -7.97 -2.05 -2.41
C SER A 71 -6.50 -1.79 -2.13
N ILE A 72 -6.10 -2.12 -0.91
CA ILE A 72 -4.72 -2.16 -0.44
C ILE A 72 -4.38 -3.62 -0.13
N ILE A 73 -3.34 -4.13 -0.77
CA ILE A 73 -2.90 -5.52 -0.62
C ILE A 73 -1.48 -5.55 -0.07
N ALA A 74 -1.28 -6.25 1.04
CA ALA A 74 0.04 -6.56 1.58
C ALA A 74 0.44 -8.00 1.22
N VAL A 75 1.72 -8.28 1.02
CA VAL A 75 2.18 -9.68 0.97
C VAL A 75 2.11 -10.30 2.36
N ILE A 76 2.60 -9.60 3.37
CA ILE A 76 2.58 -10.05 4.77
C ILE A 76 1.92 -8.98 5.64
N ASP A 77 0.84 -9.34 6.33
CA ASP A 77 0.32 -8.57 7.45
C ASP A 77 0.96 -9.06 8.75
N ARG A 78 1.60 -8.14 9.50
CA ARG A 78 2.17 -8.44 10.82
C ARG A 78 1.13 -8.49 11.93
N CYS A 79 -0.13 -8.16 11.63
CA CYS A 79 -1.22 -8.07 12.59
C CYS A 79 -0.93 -7.04 13.70
N GLU A 80 -0.25 -5.95 13.35
CA GLU A 80 0.12 -4.84 14.25
C GLU A 80 -0.80 -3.61 14.10
N GLY A 81 -2.02 -3.81 13.60
CA GLY A 81 -3.03 -2.77 13.44
C GLY A 81 -3.26 -2.26 12.02
N ALA A 82 -2.55 -2.79 11.00
CA ALA A 82 -2.72 -2.36 9.61
C ALA A 82 -4.15 -2.54 9.11
N ARG A 83 -4.74 -3.73 9.33
CA ARG A 83 -6.11 -4.02 8.90
C ARG A 83 -7.10 -3.02 9.47
N GLU A 84 -7.09 -2.84 10.78
CA GLU A 84 -8.01 -1.96 11.50
C GLU A 84 -7.86 -0.52 11.03
N ASN A 85 -6.62 -0.04 10.88
CA ASN A 85 -6.35 1.34 10.46
C ASN A 85 -6.77 1.59 9.00
N VAL A 86 -6.51 0.63 8.11
CA VAL A 86 -6.85 0.74 6.69
C VAL A 86 -8.36 0.69 6.47
N GLU A 87 -9.05 -0.26 7.11
CA GLU A 87 -10.50 -0.39 7.03
C GLU A 87 -11.22 0.79 7.71
N SER A 88 -10.72 1.29 8.84
CA SER A 88 -11.26 2.49 9.49
C SER A 88 -11.11 3.75 8.66
N ALA A 89 -10.10 3.82 7.80
CA ALA A 89 -9.92 4.90 6.83
C ALA A 89 -10.81 4.74 5.57
N GLY A 90 -11.63 3.68 5.51
CA GLY A 90 -12.60 3.44 4.43
C GLY A 90 -12.04 2.69 3.23
N PHE A 91 -10.87 2.07 3.35
CA PHE A 91 -10.25 1.27 2.30
C PHE A 91 -10.43 -0.23 2.56
N VAL A 92 -10.48 -1.02 1.48
CA VAL A 92 -10.40 -2.48 1.58
C VAL A 92 -8.94 -2.89 1.86
N PHE A 93 -8.74 -3.83 2.78
CA PHE A 93 -7.42 -4.38 3.11
C PHE A 93 -7.40 -5.90 2.97
N ASP A 94 -6.45 -6.39 2.17
CA ASP A 94 -6.16 -7.81 2.00
C ASP A 94 -4.69 -8.11 2.26
N SER A 95 -4.40 -9.34 2.66
CA SER A 95 -3.03 -9.85 2.77
C SER A 95 -2.92 -11.27 2.23
N LEU A 96 -1.76 -11.61 1.65
CA LEU A 96 -1.51 -12.99 1.20
C LEU A 96 -1.16 -13.92 2.37
N PHE A 97 -0.42 -13.38 3.35
CA PHE A 97 -0.02 -14.09 4.56
C PHE A 97 -0.16 -13.17 5.76
N THR A 98 -0.42 -13.78 6.90
CA THR A 98 -0.19 -13.21 8.23
C THR A 98 1.11 -13.76 8.82
N THR A 99 1.59 -13.18 9.91
CA THR A 99 2.68 -13.77 10.70
C THR A 99 2.36 -15.20 11.18
N ALA A 100 1.10 -15.48 11.51
CA ALA A 100 0.63 -16.81 11.88
C ALA A 100 0.77 -17.83 10.73
N ASP A 101 0.45 -17.44 9.49
CA ASP A 101 0.62 -18.31 8.30
C ASP A 101 2.08 -18.69 8.05
N LEU A 102 3.01 -17.85 8.54
CA LEU A 102 4.46 -18.09 8.47
C LEU A 102 5.02 -18.81 9.70
N GLY A 103 4.16 -19.24 10.64
CA GLY A 103 4.58 -19.89 11.88
C GLY A 103 5.25 -18.95 12.89
N ILE A 104 5.11 -17.63 12.71
CA ILE A 104 5.62 -16.60 13.62
C ILE A 104 4.48 -16.23 14.55
N ASN A 105 4.33 -16.98 15.63
CA ASN A 105 3.41 -16.62 16.71
C ASN A 105 4.10 -15.64 17.65
N GLU A 106 3.35 -14.70 18.23
CA GLU A 106 3.85 -13.94 19.38
C GLU A 106 4.33 -14.94 20.43
N VAL A 107 5.63 -14.93 20.71
CA VAL A 107 6.15 -15.62 21.88
C VAL A 107 5.46 -14.94 23.06
N SER A 108 4.57 -15.65 23.74
CA SER A 108 3.96 -15.15 24.97
C SER A 108 5.08 -14.64 25.87
N SER A 109 5.18 -13.33 25.98
CA SER A 109 6.08 -12.66 26.90
C SER A 109 5.79 -13.22 28.29
N LYS A 110 6.77 -13.90 28.88
CA LYS A 110 6.79 -14.20 30.31
C LYS A 110 6.83 -12.93 31.13
#